data_AF-A0A2H0P051-F1
#
_entry.id   AF-A0A2H0P051-F1
#
_cell.length_a   1.000
_cell.length_b   1.000
_cell.length_c   1.000
_cell.angle_alpha   90.00
_cell.angle_beta   90.00
_cell.angle_gamma   90.00
#
_symmetry.space_group_name_H-M   'P 1'
#
loop_
_entity.id
_entity.type
_entity.pdbx_description
1 polymer ?
#
loop_
_entity_poly.entity_id
_entity_poly.type
_entity_poly.pdbx_seq_one_letter_code
_entity_poly.pdbx_strand_id
1 'polypeptide(L)'
;MVAVCDTDCDPDLIDHPIPGNDDAARSIKLFCALVTDAVLEGKGILEAAKNAESLAAAEAQMLAAAAAETAAGVQTADVVYAPEAAQEA
;
A
#
# COMPACT_ATOMS: atom_id res chain seq x y z
N MET A 1 -10.95 -0.49 24.10
CA MET A 1 -11.46 0.86 24.39
C MET A 1 -10.32 1.70 24.94
N VAL A 2 -10.15 2.90 24.39
CA VAL A 2 -9.19 3.90 24.88
C VAL A 2 -10.01 5.05 25.46
N ALA A 3 -9.69 5.52 26.66
CA ALA A 3 -10.42 6.61 27.31
C ALA A 3 -9.52 7.41 28.27
N VAL A 4 -9.91 8.66 28.52
CA VAL A 4 -9.28 9.52 29.54
C VAL A 4 -9.96 9.23 30.88
N CYS A 5 -9.17 9.07 31.94
CA CYS A 5 -9.66 8.79 33.29
C CYS A 5 -9.17 9.84 34.28
N ASP A 6 -10.11 10.49 34.99
CA ASP A 6 -9.83 11.28 36.19
C ASP A 6 -10.09 10.45 37.47
N THR A 7 -9.99 11.08 38.65
CA THR A 7 -9.99 10.44 39.97
C THR A 7 -11.24 9.65 40.34
N ASP A 8 -12.36 9.87 39.66
CA ASP A 8 -13.65 9.22 39.91
C ASP A 8 -14.03 8.18 38.84
N CYS A 9 -13.18 7.95 37.84
CA CYS A 9 -13.35 6.92 36.82
C CYS A 9 -12.68 5.60 37.24
N ASP A 10 -13.34 4.45 37.03
CA ASP A 10 -12.77 3.12 37.25
C ASP A 10 -11.96 2.67 36.02
N PRO A 11 -10.61 2.59 36.10
CA PRO A 11 -9.76 2.28 34.96
C PRO A 11 -9.80 0.79 34.57
N ASP A 12 -10.29 -0.11 35.43
CA ASP A 12 -10.31 -1.56 35.16
C ASP A 12 -11.30 -1.93 34.04
N LEU A 13 -12.20 -1.01 33.68
CA LEU A 13 -13.16 -1.15 32.59
C LEU A 13 -12.61 -0.71 31.22
N ILE A 14 -11.36 -0.24 31.16
CA ILE A 14 -10.77 0.39 29.97
C ILE A 14 -9.47 -0.34 29.59
N ASP A 15 -9.37 -0.80 28.33
CA ASP A 15 -8.18 -1.54 27.86
C ASP A 15 -6.90 -0.69 27.86
N HIS A 16 -7.05 0.61 27.57
CA HIS A 16 -5.96 1.57 27.50
C HIS A 16 -6.36 2.89 28.18
N PRO A 17 -6.28 2.97 29.52
CA PRO A 17 -6.65 4.18 30.27
C PRO A 17 -5.55 5.25 30.13
N ILE A 18 -5.96 6.49 29.88
CA ILE A 18 -5.09 7.66 29.82
C ILE A 18 -5.39 8.53 31.05
N PRO A 19 -4.48 8.65 32.02
CA PRO A 19 -4.73 9.50 33.18
C PRO A 19 -4.80 10.98 32.77
N GLY A 20 -5.85 11.68 33.19
CA GLY A 20 -6.02 13.10 32.88
C GLY A 20 -7.39 13.63 33.27
N ASN A 21 -7.51 14.95 33.35
CA ASN A 21 -8.77 15.59 33.67
C ASN A 21 -9.72 15.55 32.47
N ASP A 22 -10.90 14.94 32.64
CA ASP A 22 -11.93 14.81 31.61
C ASP A 22 -13.02 15.88 31.69
N ASP A 23 -13.15 16.58 32.82
CA ASP A 23 -14.11 17.69 33.01
C ASP A 23 -13.75 18.97 32.26
N ALA A 24 -12.47 19.30 32.16
CA ALA A 24 -12.04 20.60 31.66
C ALA A 24 -12.07 20.66 30.13
N ALA A 25 -12.84 21.60 29.59
CA ALA A 25 -12.92 21.84 28.15
C ALA A 25 -11.56 22.07 27.46
N ARG A 26 -10.56 22.63 28.17
CA ARG A 26 -9.18 22.74 27.65
C ARG A 26 -8.50 21.39 27.51
N SER A 27 -8.69 20.51 28.48
CA SER A 27 -8.12 19.16 28.50
C SER A 27 -8.75 18.28 27.43
N ILE A 28 -10.09 18.29 27.32
CA ILE A 28 -10.82 17.58 26.27
C ILE A 28 -10.30 18.00 24.88
N LYS A 29 -10.18 19.31 24.62
CA LYS A 29 -9.66 19.83 23.34
C LYS A 29 -8.25 19.34 23.05
N LEU A 30 -7.37 19.30 24.06
CA LEU A 30 -6.01 18.79 23.92
C LEU A 30 -6.02 17.32 23.52
N PHE A 31 -6.76 16.47 24.23
CA PHE A 31 -6.83 15.04 23.91
C PHE A 31 -7.45 14.78 22.54
N CYS A 32 -8.55 15.47 22.19
CA CYS A 32 -9.16 15.35 20.87
C CYS A 32 -8.19 15.76 19.75
N ALA A 33 -7.41 16.84 19.93
CA ALA A 33 -6.41 17.26 18.96
C ALA A 33 -5.32 16.19 18.77
N LEU A 34 -4.74 15.70 19.86
CA LEU A 34 -3.71 14.66 19.82
C LEU A 34 -4.20 13.37 19.15
N VAL A 35 -5.41 12.91 19.48
CA VAL A 35 -6.01 11.73 18.85
C VAL A 35 -6.27 11.98 17.36
N THR A 36 -6.71 13.19 16.99
CA THR A 36 -6.92 13.54 15.58
C THR A 36 -5.61 13.48 14.80
N ASP A 37 -4.55 14.07 15.32
CA ASP A 37 -3.23 14.10 14.68
C ASP A 37 -2.69 12.67 14.50
N ALA A 38 -2.78 11.83 15.54
CA ALA A 38 -2.35 10.43 15.48
C ALA A 38 -3.15 9.61 14.43
N VAL A 39 -4.46 9.83 14.33
CA VAL A 39 -5.30 9.16 13.33
C VAL A 39 -4.94 9.62 11.91
N LEU A 40 -4.66 10.90 11.70
CA LEU A 40 -4.27 11.43 10.40
C LEU A 40 -2.90 10.89 9.96
N GLU A 41 -1.93 10.84 10.87
CA GLU A 41 -0.63 10.24 10.63
C GLU A 41 -0.75 8.75 10.27
N GLY A 42 -1.50 7.98 11.08
CA GLY A 42 -1.71 6.55 10.84
C GLY A 42 -2.39 6.27 9.49
N LYS A 43 -3.36 7.11 9.10
CA LYS A 43 -3.98 7.02 7.76
C LYS A 43 -2.97 7.30 6.65
N GLY A 44 -2.12 8.32 6.79
CA GLY A 44 -1.09 8.63 5.81
C GLY A 44 -0.13 7.47 5.58
N ILE A 45 0.31 6.81 6.64
CA ILE A 45 1.19 5.63 6.57
C ILE A 45 0.49 4.47 5.87
N LEU A 46 -0.77 4.19 6.22
CA LEU A 46 -1.55 3.10 5.63
C LEU A 46 -1.76 3.31 4.13
N GLU A 47 -2.13 4.52 3.71
CA GLU A 47 -2.34 4.83 2.30
C GLU A 47 -1.02 4.77 1.50
N ALA A 48 0.08 5.25 2.08
CA ALA A 48 1.40 5.09 1.45
C ALA A 48 1.78 3.62 1.25
N ALA A 49 1.51 2.76 2.25
CA ALA A 49 1.77 1.32 2.16
C ALA A 49 0.92 0.66 1.07
N LYS A 50 -0.39 0.95 1.01
CA LYS A 50 -1.29 0.43 -0.03
C LYS A 50 -0.86 0.88 -1.43
N ASN A 51 -0.45 2.13 -1.58
CA ASN A 51 0.01 2.65 -2.87
C ASN A 51 1.28 1.93 -3.32
N ALA A 52 2.23 1.71 -2.41
CA ALA A 52 3.45 0.96 -2.71
C ALA A 52 3.15 -0.48 -3.12
N GLU A 53 2.25 -1.17 -2.40
CA GLU A 53 1.80 -2.51 -2.76
C GLU A 53 1.11 -2.55 -4.12
N SER A 54 0.23 -1.59 -4.41
CA SER A 54 -0.47 -1.50 -5.69
C SER A 54 0.48 -1.26 -6.87
N LEU A 55 1.51 -0.42 -6.68
CA LEU A 55 2.51 -0.15 -7.69
C LEU A 55 3.36 -1.39 -7.96
N ALA A 56 3.81 -2.08 -6.91
CA ALA A 56 4.56 -3.33 -7.02
C ALA A 56 3.73 -4.42 -7.73
N ALA A 57 2.43 -4.52 -7.41
CA ALA A 57 1.52 -5.47 -8.06
C ALA A 57 1.31 -5.13 -9.54
N ALA A 58 1.14 -3.85 -9.89
CA ALA A 58 1.01 -3.41 -11.28
C ALA A 58 2.29 -3.67 -12.08
N GLU A 59 3.46 -3.41 -11.50
CA GLU A 59 4.75 -3.67 -12.13
C GLU A 59 4.97 -5.17 -12.37
N ALA A 60 4.66 -6.02 -11.39
CA ALA A 60 4.72 -7.47 -11.53
C ALA A 60 3.77 -7.99 -12.61
N GLN A 61 2.56 -7.45 -12.71
CA GLN A 61 1.59 -7.80 -13.75
C GLN A 61 2.08 -7.38 -15.15
N MET A 62 2.65 -6.18 -15.29
CA MET A 62 3.22 -5.73 -16.56
C MET A 62 4.40 -6.60 -17.00
N LEU A 63 5.29 -6.97 -16.06
CA LEU A 63 6.41 -7.86 -16.35
C LEU A 63 5.94 -9.27 -16.75
N ALA A 64 4.92 -9.80 -16.06
CA ALA A 64 4.32 -11.09 -16.40
C ALA A 64 3.64 -11.07 -17.78
N ALA A 65 2.92 -10.00 -18.11
CA ALA A 65 2.30 -9.82 -19.42
C ALA A 65 3.36 -9.74 -20.54
N ALA A 66 4.43 -8.97 -20.34
CA ALA A 66 5.53 -8.86 -21.29
C ALA A 66 6.26 -10.19 -21.51
N ALA A 67 6.44 -11.00 -20.45
CA ALA A 67 7.02 -12.34 -20.55
C ALA A 67 6.12 -13.32 -21.33
N ALA A 68 4.79 -13.21 -21.16
CA ALA A 68 3.83 -14.02 -21.93
C ALA A 68 3.83 -13.63 -23.43
N GLU A 69 3.95 -12.35 -23.75
CA GLU A 69 4.06 -11.86 -25.13
C GLU A 69 5.36 -12.30 -25.82
N THR A 70 6.49 -12.30 -25.10
CA THR A 70 7.76 -12.80 -25.66
C THR A 70 7.75 -14.32 -25.87
N ALA A 71 7.05 -15.08 -25.03
CA ALA A 71 6.86 -16.53 -25.23
C ALA A 71 5.94 -16.85 -26.42
N ALA A 72 4.92 -16.03 -26.68
CA ALA A 72 4.02 -16.19 -27.81
C ALA A 72 4.61 -15.70 -29.16
N GLY A 73 5.61 -14.81 -29.11
CA GLY A 73 6.27 -14.24 -30.29
C GLY A 73 7.38 -15.09 -30.92
N VAL A 74 7.69 -16.28 -30.38
CA VAL A 74 8.64 -17.21 -31.02
C VAL A 74 7.92 -17.99 -32.13
N GLN A 75 7.59 -17.32 -33.24
CA GLN A 75 7.37 -17.99 -34.52
C GLN A 75 8.61 -17.85 -35.40
N THR A 76 9.31 -18.97 -35.54
CA THR A 76 10.15 -19.43 -36.66
C THR A 76 10.72 -18.33 -37.55
N ALA A 77 11.98 -17.97 -37.30
CA ALA A 77 12.86 -17.44 -38.32
C ALA A 77 13.09 -18.52 -39.39
N ASP A 78 12.11 -18.74 -40.26
CA ASP A 78 12.30 -19.35 -41.57
C ASP A 78 13.03 -18.33 -42.46
N VAL A 79 14.30 -18.09 -42.16
CA VAL A 79 15.24 -17.61 -43.19
C VAL A 79 15.81 -18.87 -43.85
N VAL A 80 14.97 -19.57 -44.61
CA VAL A 80 15.48 -20.43 -45.68
C VAL A 80 15.73 -19.49 -46.85
N TYR A 81 16.98 -19.02 -46.90
CA TYR A 81 17.59 -18.41 -48.07
C TYR A 81 17.18 -19.21 -49.32
N ALA A 82 16.34 -18.61 -50.18
CA ALA A 82 16.20 -19.06 -51.55
C ALA A 82 17.47 -18.60 -52.28
N PRO A 83 18.34 -19.50 -52.80
CA PRO A 83 19.36 -19.04 -53.73
C PRO A 83 18.66 -18.69 -55.05
N GLU A 84 18.69 -17.39 -55.37
CA GLU A 84 18.51 -16.90 -56.73
C GLU A 84 19.54 -17.55 -57.67
N ALA A 85 19.13 -17.63 -58.93
CA ALA A 85 19.77 -18.27 -60.06
C ALA A 85 21.30 -18.14 -60.15
N ALA A 86 21.96 -19.28 -60.40
CA ALA A 86 23.21 -19.33 -61.13
C ALA A 86 22.95 -19.87 -62.55
N GLN A 87 23.35 -19.08 -63.55
CA GLN A 87 23.49 -19.48 -64.95
C GLN A 87 24.39 -20.71 -65.08
N GLU A 88 24.03 -21.68 -65.92
CA GLU A 88 24.85 -22.22 -67.02
C GLU A 88 24.14 -23.36 -67.76
N ALA A 89 23.88 -23.16 -69.05
CA ALA A 89 24.11 -24.07 -70.19
C ALA A 89 23.47 -23.49 -71.47
#